data_AF-K1SYW1-F1
#
_entry.id   AF-K1SYW1-F1
#
_cell.length_a   1.000
_cell.length_b   1.000
_cell.length_c   1.000
_cell.angle_alpha   90.00
_cell.angle_beta   90.00
_cell.angle_gamma   90.00
#
_symmetry.space_group_name_H-M   'P 1'
#
loop_
_entity.id
_entity.type
_entity.pdbx_description
1 polymer ?
#
loop_
_entity_poly.entity_id
_entity_poly.type
_entity_poly.pdbx_seq_one_letter_code
_entity_poly.pdbx_strand_id
1 'polypeptide(L)'
;FYIKYAEESTDDNPVVIAKGIDENGKEFEEKININDIDLRNASYVEMSALEAYYDVDRGNSLSSFPQETGHMGLNERCDLISSFEKVIQDMNKLGKYDLQMFYMRNMNTYLNLERQKKA
;
A
#
# COMPACT_ATOMS: atom_id res chain seq x y z
N PHE A 1 8.96 3.91 9.81
CA PHE A 1 7.92 4.10 10.85
C PHE A 1 7.38 2.74 11.25
N TYR A 2 6.58 2.65 12.32
CA TYR A 2 5.89 1.43 12.71
C TYR A 2 4.37 1.64 12.71
N ILE A 3 3.63 0.55 12.54
CA ILE A 3 2.17 0.52 12.55
C ILE A 3 1.74 -0.33 13.74
N LYS A 4 0.75 0.14 14.50
CA LYS A 4 0.12 -0.63 15.58
C LYS A 4 -1.40 -0.46 15.54
N TYR A 5 -2.12 -1.41 16.10
CA TYR A 5 -3.56 -1.27 16.30
C TYR A 5 -3.88 -0.11 17.26
N ALA A 6 -4.92 0.64 16.93
CA ALA A 6 -5.52 1.61 17.85
C ALA A 6 -6.36 0.87 18.90
N GLU A 7 -6.59 1.47 20.07
CA GLU A 7 -7.31 0.81 21.17
C GLU A 7 -8.77 0.52 20.82
N GLU A 8 -9.37 1.36 19.99
CA GLU A 8 -10.73 1.23 19.48
C GLU A 8 -10.85 0.33 18.24
N SER A 9 -9.75 -0.25 17.77
CA SER A 9 -9.77 -1.08 16.57
C SER A 9 -10.63 -2.32 16.79
N THR A 10 -11.49 -2.61 15.82
CA THR A 10 -12.33 -3.81 15.79
C THR A 10 -12.21 -4.49 14.43
N ASP A 11 -12.75 -5.69 14.30
CA ASP A 11 -12.77 -6.40 13.01
C ASP A 11 -13.64 -5.66 11.98
N ASP A 12 -14.77 -5.08 12.41
CA ASP A 12 -15.69 -4.32 11.54
C ASP A 12 -15.19 -2.90 11.22
N ASN A 13 -14.42 -2.31 12.14
CA ASN A 13 -13.83 -0.98 12.00
C ASN A 13 -12.33 -1.03 12.39
N PRO A 14 -11.48 -1.59 11.51
CA PRO A 14 -10.04 -1.72 11.74
C PRO A 14 -9.35 -0.36 11.68
N VAL A 15 -8.78 0.07 12.81
CA VAL A 15 -8.08 1.34 12.95
C VAL A 15 -6.66 1.09 13.43
N VAL A 16 -5.70 1.66 12.71
CA VAL A 16 -4.27 1.58 13.06
C VAL A 16 -3.69 2.97 13.29
N ILE A 17 -2.57 3.01 14.00
CA ILE A 17 -1.78 4.21 14.23
C ILE A 17 -0.39 3.98 13.65
N ALA A 18 0.00 4.77 12.66
CA ALA A 18 1.35 4.83 12.13
C ALA A 18 2.11 5.92 12.89
N LYS A 19 3.29 5.58 13.45
CA LYS A 19 4.15 6.55 14.13
C LYS A 19 5.60 6.42 13.68
N GLY A 20 6.29 7.54 13.56
CA GLY A 20 7.71 7.54 13.24
C GLY A 20 8.27 8.94 13.01
N ILE A 21 9.36 8.98 12.25
CA ILE A 21 10.01 10.21 11.79
C ILE A 21 9.72 10.35 10.29
N ASP A 22 9.31 11.54 9.87
CA ASP A 22 9.01 11.89 8.48
C ASP A 22 10.28 12.18 7.66
N GLU A 23 10.10 12.45 6.36
CA GLU A 23 11.20 12.76 5.44
C GLU A 23 11.98 14.04 5.81
N ASN A 24 11.44 14.90 6.69
CA ASN A 24 12.07 16.13 7.16
C ASN A 24 12.72 15.97 8.56
N GLY A 25 12.71 14.77 9.14
CA GLY A 25 13.26 14.51 10.46
C GLY A 25 12.31 14.87 11.62
N LYS A 26 11.02 15.11 11.35
CA LYS A 26 10.02 15.46 12.37
C LYS A 26 9.21 14.24 12.77
N GLU A 27 8.84 14.16 14.05
CA GLU A 27 7.88 13.15 14.50
C GLU A 27 6.53 13.30 13.81
N PHE A 28 5.97 12.17 13.37
CA PHE A 28 4.61 12.09 12.85
C PHE A 28 3.84 10.96 13.50
N GLU A 29 2.54 11.16 13.58
CA GLU A 29 1.55 10.20 14.02
C GLU A 29 0.31 10.35 13.17
N GLU A 30 -0.13 9.26 12.54
CA GLU A 30 -1.31 9.23 11.69
C GLU A 30 -2.21 8.08 12.12
N LYS A 31 -3.50 8.38 12.29
CA LYS A 31 -4.53 7.41 12.63
C LYS A 31 -5.32 7.09 11.37
N ILE A 32 -5.33 5.82 10.98
CA ILE A 32 -5.82 5.36 9.69
C ILE A 32 -6.89 4.31 9.93
N ASN A 33 -8.06 4.52 9.35
CA ASN A 33 -9.08 3.49 9.24
C ASN A 33 -8.86 2.72 7.94
N ILE A 34 -8.66 1.41 8.03
CA ILE A 34 -8.31 0.59 6.86
C ILE A 34 -9.44 0.60 5.82
N ASN A 35 -10.69 0.71 6.26
CA ASN A 35 -11.86 0.75 5.39
C ASN A 35 -11.96 2.04 4.56
N ASP A 36 -11.39 3.15 5.06
CA ASP A 36 -11.46 4.46 4.42
C ASP A 36 -10.37 4.67 3.35
N ILE A 37 -9.42 3.74 3.23
CA ILE A 37 -8.31 3.85 2.27
C ILE A 37 -8.82 3.65 0.83
N ASP A 38 -8.76 4.72 0.03
CA ASP A 38 -9.00 4.73 -1.41
C ASP A 38 -7.71 4.45 -2.18
N LEU A 39 -7.61 3.27 -2.81
CA LEU A 39 -6.43 2.85 -3.57
C LEU A 39 -6.13 3.72 -4.80
N ARG A 40 -7.10 4.52 -5.27
CA ARG A 40 -6.88 5.47 -6.38
C ARG A 40 -6.39 6.83 -5.92
N ASN A 41 -6.31 7.04 -4.62
CA ASN A 41 -5.80 8.25 -4.01
C ASN A 41 -5.32 7.91 -2.61
N ALA A 42 -4.24 7.13 -2.47
CA ALA A 42 -3.72 6.68 -1.18
C ALA A 42 -2.35 7.29 -0.89
N SER A 43 -2.09 7.67 0.37
CA SER A 43 -0.76 8.06 0.83
C SER A 43 0.16 6.86 0.97
N TYR A 44 1.48 7.08 1.01
CA TYR A 44 2.43 6.00 1.28
C TYR A 44 2.17 5.31 2.63
N VAL A 45 1.79 6.09 3.65
CA VAL A 45 1.45 5.54 4.97
C VAL A 45 0.15 4.73 4.93
N GLU A 46 -0.90 5.21 4.25
CA GLU A 46 -2.15 4.47 4.06
C GLU A 46 -1.91 3.14 3.32
N MET A 47 -1.14 3.17 2.22
CA MET A 47 -0.78 1.96 1.47
C MET A 47 -0.03 0.97 2.36
N SER A 48 0.95 1.43 3.13
CA SER A 48 1.73 0.59 4.05
C SER A 48 0.88 0.03 5.20
N ALA A 49 -0.06 0.82 5.72
CA ALA A 49 -1.03 0.38 6.72
C ALA A 49 -1.90 -0.76 6.19
N LEU A 50 -2.35 -0.64 4.94
CA LEU A 50 -3.10 -1.68 4.26
C LEU A 50 -2.29 -2.96 4.02
N GLU A 51 -1.05 -2.83 3.52
CA GLU A 51 -0.11 -3.93 3.28
C GLU A 51 0.13 -4.72 4.58
N ALA A 52 0.36 -4.00 5.69
CA ALA A 52 0.62 -4.60 7.00
C ALA A 52 -0.63 -5.25 7.62
N TYR A 53 -1.81 -4.62 7.50
CA TYR A 53 -3.04 -5.16 8.09
C TYR A 53 -3.45 -6.50 7.46
N TYR A 54 -3.36 -6.61 6.14
CA TYR A 54 -3.72 -7.84 5.42
C TYR A 54 -2.55 -8.84 5.27
N ASP A 55 -1.40 -8.56 5.88
CA ASP A 55 -0.16 -9.35 5.77
C ASP A 55 0.16 -9.72 4.31
N VAL A 56 0.14 -8.71 3.44
CA VAL A 56 0.32 -8.92 2.00
C VAL A 56 1.69 -9.51 1.73
N ASP A 57 1.70 -10.64 1.00
CA ASP A 57 2.94 -11.31 0.59
C ASP A 57 3.75 -10.41 -0.34
N ARG A 58 4.98 -10.08 0.09
CA ARG A 58 5.95 -9.29 -0.68
C ARG A 58 6.82 -10.17 -1.58
N GLY A 59 6.67 -11.50 -1.52
CA GLY A 59 7.57 -12.45 -2.14
C GLY A 59 9.00 -12.24 -1.67
N ASN A 60 9.96 -12.31 -2.59
CA ASN A 60 11.36 -11.98 -2.32
C ASN A 60 11.69 -10.47 -2.44
N SER A 61 10.67 -9.62 -2.55
CA SER A 61 10.84 -8.16 -2.66
C SER A 61 10.83 -7.49 -1.28
N LEU A 62 11.39 -6.29 -1.20
CA LEU A 62 11.30 -5.43 -0.01
C LEU A 62 9.89 -4.87 0.20
N SER A 63 9.11 -4.75 -0.88
CA SER A 63 7.74 -4.25 -0.89
C SER A 63 6.91 -4.90 -2.01
N SER A 64 5.60 -4.99 -1.81
CA SER A 64 4.63 -5.41 -2.83
C SER A 64 4.26 -4.31 -3.83
N PHE A 65 4.65 -3.06 -3.58
CA PHE A 65 4.28 -1.90 -4.39
C PHE A 65 5.10 -1.75 -5.69
N PRO A 66 4.58 -0.99 -6.67
CA PRO A 66 5.35 -0.55 -7.84
C PRO A 66 6.61 0.22 -7.41
N GLN A 67 7.72 0.02 -8.12
CA GLN A 67 9.00 0.64 -7.78
C GLN A 67 8.93 2.18 -7.62
N GLU A 68 8.05 2.85 -8.37
CA GLU A 68 7.89 4.30 -8.30
C GLU A 68 7.40 4.82 -6.94
N THR A 69 6.71 3.99 -6.14
CA THR A 69 6.25 4.40 -4.81
C THR A 69 7.40 4.51 -3.80
N GLY A 70 8.55 3.89 -4.08
CA GLY A 70 9.73 3.94 -3.21
C GLY A 70 10.38 5.34 -3.10
N HIS A 71 9.95 6.28 -3.94
CA HIS A 71 10.39 7.68 -3.90
C HIS A 71 9.37 8.63 -3.28
N MET A 72 8.21 8.12 -2.85
CA MET A 72 7.14 8.94 -2.29
C MET A 72 7.50 9.46 -0.89
N GLY A 73 7.10 10.70 -0.61
CA GLY A 73 6.99 11.18 0.77
C GLY A 73 5.89 10.44 1.54
N LEU A 74 5.92 10.46 2.88
CA LEU A 74 4.97 9.68 3.68
C LEU A 74 3.51 10.04 3.39
N ASN A 75 3.24 11.34 3.23
CA ASN A 75 1.90 11.88 2.96
C ASN A 75 1.62 12.11 1.47
N GLU A 76 2.60 11.82 0.60
CA GLU A 76 2.39 11.94 -0.85
C GLU A 76 1.38 10.90 -1.29
N ARG A 77 0.43 11.29 -2.14
CA ARG A 77 -0.69 10.44 -2.57
C ARG A 77 -0.54 10.07 -4.04
N CYS A 78 -0.94 8.84 -4.38
CA CYS A 78 -0.99 8.37 -5.75
C CYS A 78 -2.23 7.51 -6.03
N ASP A 79 -2.48 7.27 -7.32
CA ASP A 79 -3.36 6.18 -7.76
C ASP A 79 -2.53 4.90 -7.87
N LEU A 80 -2.53 4.10 -6.80
CA LEU A 80 -1.75 2.86 -6.71
C LEU A 80 -2.12 1.87 -7.82
N ILE A 81 -3.41 1.82 -8.20
CA ILE A 81 -3.90 0.93 -9.26
C ILE A 81 -3.31 1.36 -10.60
N SER A 82 -3.35 2.65 -10.91
CA SER A 82 -2.72 3.18 -12.13
C SER A 82 -1.20 2.99 -12.14
N SER A 83 -0.54 3.11 -10.97
CA SER A 83 0.89 2.81 -10.81
C SER A 83 1.22 1.35 -11.13
N PHE A 84 0.39 0.40 -10.69
CA PHE A 84 0.53 -1.01 -11.09
C PHE A 84 0.34 -1.21 -12.59
N GLU A 85 -0.73 -0.66 -13.18
CA GLU A 85 -1.01 -0.78 -14.62
C GLU A 85 0.18 -0.30 -15.47
N LYS A 86 0.75 0.85 -15.09
CA LYS A 86 1.92 1.42 -15.76
C LYS A 86 3.14 0.51 -15.66
N VAL A 87 3.52 0.04 -14.47
CA VAL A 87 4.72 -0.81 -14.32
C VAL A 87 4.53 -2.16 -15.01
N ILE A 88 3.32 -2.72 -15.00
CA ILE A 88 2.98 -3.97 -15.72
C ILE A 88 3.17 -3.78 -17.22
N GLN A 89 2.68 -2.66 -17.79
CA GLN A 89 2.86 -2.35 -19.20
C GLN A 89 4.34 -2.17 -19.57
N ASP A 90 5.12 -1.49 -18.72
CA ASP A 90 6.54 -1.28 -18.95
C ASP A 90 7.33 -2.59 -18.89
N MET A 91 7.05 -3.45 -17.91
CA MET A 91 7.69 -4.77 -17.82
C MET A 91 7.37 -5.65 -19.03
N ASN A 92 6.14 -5.59 -19.55
CA ASN A 92 5.75 -6.28 -20.77
C ASN A 92 6.56 -5.78 -21.98
N LYS A 93 6.68 -4.46 -22.17
CA LYS A 93 7.47 -3.87 -23.27
C LYS A 93 8.95 -4.24 -23.20
N LEU A 94 9.50 -4.38 -21.99
CA LEU A 94 10.88 -4.78 -21.75
C LEU A 94 11.12 -6.30 -21.85
N GLY A 95 10.07 -7.10 -22.06
CA GLY A 95 10.16 -8.57 -22.07
C GLY A 95 10.46 -9.19 -20.70
N LYS A 96 10.24 -8.44 -19.60
CA LYS A 96 10.48 -8.87 -18.22
C LYS A 96 9.23 -9.53 -17.63
N TYR A 97 8.81 -10.65 -18.22
CA TYR A 97 7.52 -11.30 -17.90
C TYR A 97 7.41 -11.79 -16.46
N ASP A 98 8.50 -12.26 -15.83
CA ASP A 98 8.47 -12.68 -14.42
C ASP A 98 8.11 -11.51 -13.49
N LEU A 99 8.70 -10.33 -13.76
CA LEU A 99 8.45 -9.13 -12.99
C LEU A 99 7.07 -8.54 -13.30
N GLN A 100 6.61 -8.65 -14.55
CA GLN A 100 5.23 -8.33 -14.90
C GLN A 100 4.24 -9.18 -14.11
N MET A 101 4.43 -10.51 -14.06
CA MET A 101 3.56 -11.42 -13.32
C MET A 101 3.57 -11.12 -11.82
N PHE A 102 4.72 -10.77 -11.24
CA PHE A 102 4.83 -10.31 -9.85
C PHE A 102 3.92 -9.10 -9.59
N TYR A 103 4.04 -8.04 -10.39
CA TYR A 103 3.20 -6.85 -10.21
C TYR A 103 1.72 -7.10 -10.50
N MET A 104 1.37 -7.96 -11.47
CA MET A 104 -0.01 -8.39 -11.70
C MET A 104 -0.60 -9.12 -10.49
N ARG A 105 0.17 -9.99 -9.82
CA ARG A 105 -0.30 -10.68 -8.61
C ARG A 105 -0.57 -9.70 -7.49
N ASN A 106 0.35 -8.78 -7.21
CA ASN A 106 0.17 -7.80 -6.15
C ASN A 106 -1.00 -6.85 -6.45
N MET A 107 -1.12 -6.35 -7.68
CA MET A 107 -2.27 -5.53 -8.09
C MET A 107 -3.60 -6.25 -7.83
N ASN A 108 -3.70 -7.53 -8.19
CA ASN A 108 -4.91 -8.32 -7.96
C ASN A 108 -5.18 -8.53 -6.46
N THR A 109 -4.14 -8.70 -5.63
CA THR A 109 -4.30 -8.72 -4.17
C THR A 109 -4.98 -7.45 -3.70
N TYR A 110 -4.45 -6.26 -4.06
CA TYR A 110 -5.03 -4.99 -3.65
C TYR A 110 -6.46 -4.76 -4.17
N LEU A 111 -6.76 -5.11 -5.42
CA LEU A 111 -8.12 -5.05 -5.96
C LEU A 111 -9.10 -5.97 -5.22
N ASN A 112 -8.66 -7.14 -4.78
CA ASN A 112 -9.48 -8.05 -3.99
C ASN A 112 -9.72 -7.51 -2.58
N LEU A 113 -8.71 -6.91 -1.96
CA LEU A 113 -8.83 -6.26 -0.65
C LEU A 113 -9.86 -5.11 -0.71
N GLU A 114 -9.81 -4.28 -1.77
CA GLU A 114 -10.80 -3.21 -1.95
C GLU A 114 -12.24 -3.73 -2.04
N ARG A 115 -12.44 -4.91 -2.64
CA ARG A 115 -13.76 -5.56 -2.70
C ARG A 115 -14.20 -6.10 -1.34
N GLN A 116 -13.28 -6.65 -0.56
CA GLN A 116 -13.58 -7.20 0.77
C GLN A 116 -13.99 -6.12 1.76
N LYS A 117 -13.36 -4.94 1.73
CA LYS A 117 -13.75 -3.79 2.57
C LYS A 117 -15.20 -3.31 2.36
N LYS A 118 -15.78 -3.60 1.20
CA LYS A 118 -17.13 -3.17 0.79
C LYS A 118 -18.19 -4.26 1.02
N ALA A 119 -17.81 -5.45 1.47
CA ALA A 119 -18.69 -6.59 1.69
C ALA A 119 -19.14 -6.66 3.15
#